data_AF-A0A6H9X227-F1
#
_entry.id   AF-A0A6H9X227-F1
#
_cell.length_a   1.000
_cell.length_b   1.000
_cell.length_c   1.000
_cell.angle_alpha   90.00
_cell.angle_beta   90.00
_cell.angle_gamma   90.00
#
_symmetry.space_group_name_H-M   'P 1'
#
loop_
_entity.id
_entity.type
_entity.pdbx_description
1 polymer ?
#
loop_
_entity_poly.entity_id
_entity_poly.type
_entity_poly.pdbx_seq_one_letter_code
_entity_poly.pdbx_strand_id
1 'polypeptide(L)'
;MSKSKKAEKAAEEAFEKAAKAVKEARRLADKAGKRAKKQAKQLESTLEKLAKRAQERLAERSTVTTPEVAVPKAPKKAEAAGKVAKPAQQGASKSKAAAAKRPAQSDLSTKTVVELRALARERGLSGYSRLTKADLIALLQR
;
A
#
# COMPACT_ATOMS: atom_id res chain seq x y z
N MET A 1 -66.76 -0.83 1.87
CA MET A 1 -65.58 -0.69 2.76
C MET A 1 -65.31 0.78 2.98
N SER A 2 -65.44 1.30 4.21
CA SER A 2 -65.25 2.72 4.51
C SER A 2 -63.78 3.16 4.35
N LYS A 3 -63.55 4.42 3.95
CA LYS A 3 -62.20 5.00 3.76
C LYS A 3 -61.34 4.90 5.03
N SER A 4 -61.95 4.92 6.21
CA SER A 4 -61.28 4.74 7.52
C SER A 4 -60.57 3.39 7.66
N LYS A 5 -61.26 2.28 7.37
CA LYS A 5 -60.69 0.92 7.46
C LYS A 5 -59.49 0.71 6.54
N LYS A 6 -59.49 1.37 5.37
CA LYS A 6 -58.35 1.33 4.44
C LYS A 6 -57.15 2.10 4.99
N ALA A 7 -57.38 3.25 5.64
CA ALA A 7 -56.31 4.04 6.26
C ALA A 7 -55.72 3.32 7.48
N GLU A 8 -56.55 2.69 8.31
CA GLU A 8 -56.12 1.87 9.45
C GLU A 8 -55.22 0.72 9.01
N LYS A 9 -55.65 -0.06 8.00
CA LYS A 9 -54.84 -1.16 7.46
C LYS A 9 -53.51 -0.67 6.87
N ALA A 10 -53.52 0.48 6.17
CA ALA A 10 -52.28 1.07 5.65
C ALA A 10 -51.34 1.52 6.77
N ALA A 11 -51.87 2.05 7.88
CA ALA A 11 -51.10 2.42 9.05
C ALA A 11 -50.50 1.19 9.75
N GLU A 12 -51.25 0.10 9.88
CA GLU A 12 -50.77 -1.18 10.43
C GLU A 12 -49.64 -1.78 9.57
N GLU A 13 -49.81 -1.81 8.25
CA GLU A 13 -48.78 -2.28 7.32
C GLU A 13 -47.51 -1.41 7.38
N ALA A 14 -47.67 -0.09 7.49
CA ALA A 14 -46.55 0.84 7.66
C ALA A 14 -45.82 0.60 8.99
N PHE A 15 -46.55 0.36 10.08
CA PHE A 15 -45.98 0.07 11.39
C PHE A 15 -45.22 -1.26 11.40
N GLU A 16 -45.79 -2.31 10.80
CA GLU A 16 -45.09 -3.59 10.64
C GLU A 16 -43.79 -3.44 9.84
N LYS A 17 -43.84 -2.68 8.74
CA LYS A 17 -42.67 -2.42 7.91
C LYS A 17 -41.61 -1.65 8.69
N ALA A 18 -42.01 -0.65 9.47
CA ALA A 18 -41.12 0.09 10.35
C ALA A 18 -40.50 -0.81 11.42
N ALA A 19 -41.29 -1.68 12.07
CA ALA A 19 -40.81 -2.63 13.07
C ALA A 19 -39.79 -3.63 12.47
N LYS A 20 -40.06 -4.15 11.27
CA LYS A 20 -39.13 -5.02 10.52
C LYS A 20 -37.83 -4.29 10.18
N ALA A 21 -37.93 -3.03 9.72
CA ALA A 21 -36.76 -2.21 9.42
C ALA A 21 -35.89 -1.95 10.66
N VAL A 22 -36.49 -1.63 11.80
CA VAL A 22 -35.78 -1.43 13.07
C VAL A 22 -35.10 -2.72 13.53
N LYS A 23 -35.76 -3.88 13.39
CA LYS A 23 -35.17 -5.18 13.72
C LYS A 23 -33.95 -5.51 12.87
N GLU A 24 -34.00 -5.24 11.56
CA GLU A 24 -32.85 -5.41 10.67
C GLU A 24 -31.73 -4.42 10.98
N ALA A 25 -32.06 -3.16 11.27
CA ALA A 25 -31.06 -2.16 11.68
C ALA A 25 -30.31 -2.61 12.95
N ARG A 26 -31.03 -3.13 13.96
CA ARG A 26 -30.40 -3.68 15.19
C ARG A 26 -29.48 -4.86 14.87
N ARG A 27 -29.93 -5.81 14.05
CA ARG A 27 -29.10 -6.95 13.63
C ARG A 27 -27.84 -6.52 12.90
N LEU A 28 -27.93 -5.51 12.05
CA LEU A 28 -26.77 -4.96 11.34
C LEU A 28 -25.80 -4.27 12.32
N ALA A 29 -26.31 -3.49 13.27
CA ALA A 29 -25.50 -2.87 14.31
C ALA A 29 -24.76 -3.91 15.16
N ASP A 30 -25.45 -4.98 15.58
CA ASP A 30 -24.83 -6.07 16.35
C ASP A 30 -23.73 -6.79 15.55
N LYS A 31 -23.97 -7.05 14.26
CA LYS A 31 -22.97 -7.65 13.37
C LYS A 31 -21.76 -6.73 13.19
N ALA A 32 -21.98 -5.43 13.01
CA ALA A 32 -20.92 -4.44 12.90
C ALA A 32 -20.08 -4.39 14.19
N GLY A 33 -20.72 -4.33 15.37
CA GLY A 33 -20.03 -4.37 16.65
C GLY A 33 -19.21 -5.65 16.85
N LYS A 34 -19.76 -6.82 16.49
CA LYS A 34 -19.02 -8.11 16.54
C LYS A 34 -17.81 -8.13 15.59
N ARG A 35 -17.94 -7.57 14.38
CA ARG A 35 -16.83 -7.47 13.42
C ARG A 35 -15.74 -6.53 13.93
N ALA A 36 -16.11 -5.36 14.44
CA ALA A 36 -15.17 -4.41 15.04
C ALA A 36 -14.39 -5.04 16.21
N LYS A 37 -15.07 -5.75 17.11
CA LYS A 37 -14.43 -6.49 18.21
C LYS A 37 -13.43 -7.54 17.71
N LYS A 38 -13.77 -8.29 16.66
CA LYS A 38 -12.85 -9.27 16.05
C LYS A 38 -11.62 -8.59 15.44
N GLN A 39 -11.80 -7.48 14.74
CA GLN A 39 -10.70 -6.71 14.17
C GLN A 39 -9.79 -6.14 15.26
N ALA A 40 -10.36 -5.58 16.34
CA ALA A 40 -9.60 -5.11 17.48
C ALA A 40 -8.73 -6.23 18.09
N LYS A 41 -9.31 -7.41 18.34
CA LYS A 41 -8.57 -8.56 18.86
C LYS A 41 -7.45 -9.04 17.92
N GLN A 42 -7.68 -8.99 16.61
CA GLN A 42 -6.63 -9.31 15.63
C GLN A 42 -5.49 -8.30 15.69
N LEU A 43 -5.80 -7.00 15.75
CA LEU A 43 -4.81 -5.94 15.89
C LEU A 43 -4.01 -6.07 17.18
N GLU A 44 -4.67 -6.28 18.31
CA GLU A 44 -4.01 -6.55 19.60
C GLU A 44 -3.02 -7.72 19.48
N SER A 45 -3.46 -8.86 18.93
CA SER A 45 -2.57 -10.02 18.76
C SER A 45 -1.39 -9.75 17.81
N THR A 46 -1.57 -8.87 16.82
CA THR A 46 -0.47 -8.47 15.91
C THR A 46 0.51 -7.52 16.60
N LEU A 47 0.01 -6.58 17.39
CA LEU A 47 0.84 -5.66 18.17
C LEU A 47 1.65 -6.43 19.22
N GLU A 48 1.05 -7.40 19.89
CA GLU A 48 1.73 -8.25 20.86
C GLU A 48 2.86 -9.07 20.21
N LYS A 49 2.61 -9.68 19.04
CA LYS A 49 3.66 -10.38 18.27
C LYS A 49 4.78 -9.46 17.82
N LEU A 50 4.45 -8.25 17.38
CA LEU A 50 5.45 -7.25 16.99
C LEU A 50 6.26 -6.77 18.18
N ALA A 51 5.63 -6.54 19.33
CA ALA A 51 6.30 -6.16 20.57
C ALA A 51 7.26 -7.27 21.02
N LYS A 52 6.82 -8.53 21.02
CA LYS A 52 7.68 -9.68 21.33
C LYS A 52 8.87 -9.78 20.37
N ARG A 53 8.63 -9.67 19.05
CA ARG A 53 9.70 -9.67 18.05
C ARG A 53 10.68 -8.50 18.21
N ALA A 54 10.18 -7.32 18.63
CA ALA A 54 11.03 -6.17 18.91
C ALA A 54 11.92 -6.40 20.14
N GLN A 55 11.37 -7.01 21.19
CA GLN A 55 12.13 -7.41 22.38
C GLN A 55 13.19 -8.47 22.05
N GLU A 56 12.83 -9.50 21.28
CA GLU A 56 13.77 -10.53 20.81
C GLU A 56 14.92 -9.89 20.00
N ARG A 57 14.62 -9.00 19.06
CA ARG A 57 15.65 -8.27 18.31
C ARG A 57 16.51 -7.36 19.18
N LEU A 58 15.96 -6.77 20.23
CA LEU A 58 16.72 -5.95 21.16
C LEU A 58 17.66 -6.82 22.00
N ALA A 59 17.19 -7.99 22.43
CA ALA A 59 17.99 -8.99 23.13
C ALA A 59 19.13 -9.53 22.23
N GLU A 60 18.83 -9.91 20.98
CA GLU A 60 19.85 -10.32 20.00
C GLU A 60 20.87 -9.21 19.73
N ARG A 61 20.43 -7.96 19.57
CA ARG A 61 21.36 -6.83 19.40
C ARG A 61 22.24 -6.59 20.62
N SER A 62 21.76 -6.91 21.83
CA SER A 62 22.55 -6.77 23.05
C SER A 62 23.59 -7.89 23.22
N THR A 63 23.38 -9.06 22.61
CA THR A 63 24.32 -10.20 22.69
C THR A 63 25.29 -10.28 21.52
N VAL A 64 25.02 -9.57 20.42
CA VAL A 64 25.96 -9.42 19.31
C VAL A 64 26.98 -8.32 19.67
N THR A 65 28.15 -8.74 20.17
CA THR A 65 29.37 -7.93 20.13
C THR A 65 29.62 -7.53 18.68
N THR A 66 29.61 -6.22 18.45
CA THR A 66 29.82 -5.59 17.15
C THR A 66 31.24 -5.94 16.65
N PRO A 67 31.44 -6.58 15.48
CA PRO A 67 32.69 -6.39 14.78
C PRO A 67 32.72 -4.92 14.33
N GLU A 68 33.80 -4.22 14.69
CA GLU A 68 34.07 -2.83 14.33
C GLU A 68 33.79 -2.58 12.83
N VAL A 69 32.63 -1.99 12.51
CA VAL A 69 32.36 -1.46 11.17
C VAL A 69 32.83 -0.03 11.15
N ALA A 70 33.92 0.19 10.43
CA ALA A 70 34.48 1.48 10.09
C ALA A 70 33.41 2.52 9.78
N VAL A 71 33.46 3.62 10.52
CA VAL A 71 32.61 4.81 10.36
C VAL A 71 32.92 5.48 9.00
N PRO A 72 32.01 5.51 8.01
CA PRO A 72 32.11 6.55 6.99
C PRO A 72 31.72 7.87 7.66
N LYS A 73 32.73 8.69 7.94
CA LYS A 73 32.58 10.06 8.43
C LYS A 73 31.56 10.83 7.57
N ALA A 74 30.58 11.43 8.25
CA ALA A 74 29.71 12.44 7.67
C ALA A 74 30.55 13.61 7.10
N PRO A 75 30.33 14.08 5.86
CA PRO A 75 30.87 15.35 5.40
C PRO A 75 29.95 16.48 5.86
N LYS A 76 30.52 17.39 6.65
CA LYS A 76 29.92 18.69 6.98
C LYS A 76 29.75 19.53 5.70
N LYS A 77 28.65 20.26 5.67
CA LYS A 77 28.19 21.25 4.68
C LYS A 77 29.17 22.44 4.56
N ALA A 78 29.60 22.77 3.33
CA ALA A 78 29.57 24.13 2.72
C ALA A 78 30.48 24.23 1.45
N GLU A 79 29.82 24.61 0.35
CA GLU A 79 30.24 25.34 -0.87
C GLU A 79 31.74 25.55 -1.21
N ALA A 80 32.14 25.16 -2.42
CA ALA A 80 32.62 26.09 -3.47
C ALA A 80 33.00 25.35 -4.78
N ALA A 81 32.48 25.89 -5.89
CA ALA A 81 33.08 25.99 -7.21
C ALA A 81 33.66 24.74 -7.93
N GLY A 82 32.96 24.36 -9.01
CA GLY A 82 33.58 24.45 -10.34
C GLY A 82 34.11 23.17 -11.02
N LYS A 83 33.64 23.03 -12.27
CA LYS A 83 34.37 22.51 -13.45
C LYS A 83 34.46 20.99 -13.69
N VAL A 84 33.67 20.57 -14.69
CA VAL A 84 34.08 19.81 -15.89
C VAL A 84 35.13 18.69 -15.73
N ALA A 85 34.74 17.43 -15.99
CA ALA A 85 35.29 16.59 -17.07
C ALA A 85 35.07 15.08 -16.83
N LYS A 86 34.55 14.43 -17.87
CA LYS A 86 34.52 12.99 -18.19
C LYS A 86 35.96 12.50 -18.51
N PRO A 87 36.37 11.24 -18.22
CA PRO A 87 36.23 10.09 -19.14
C PRO A 87 35.83 8.77 -18.43
N ALA A 88 34.94 7.91 -18.97
CA ALA A 88 35.20 6.84 -19.97
C ALA A 88 36.35 5.89 -19.51
N GLN A 89 36.19 4.58 -19.31
CA GLN A 89 35.92 3.53 -20.31
C GLN A 89 35.67 2.18 -19.57
N GLN A 90 34.60 1.45 -19.91
CA GLN A 90 34.57 0.25 -20.77
C GLN A 90 35.09 -1.05 -20.15
N GLY A 91 34.15 -1.95 -19.89
CA GLY A 91 34.33 -3.39 -19.97
C GLY A 91 33.15 -3.97 -20.74
N ALA A 92 33.24 -3.95 -22.07
CA ALA A 92 32.26 -4.55 -22.97
C ALA A 92 32.76 -5.93 -23.40
N SER A 93 32.05 -6.99 -23.00
CA SER A 93 32.04 -8.26 -23.73
C SER A 93 30.70 -8.39 -24.44
N LYS A 94 30.78 -8.28 -25.76
CA LYS A 94 29.69 -8.43 -26.72
C LYS A 94 29.35 -9.91 -26.87
N SER A 95 28.05 -10.24 -26.83
CA SER A 95 27.45 -11.16 -27.79
C SER A 95 26.29 -10.46 -28.50
N LYS A 96 26.55 -10.07 -29.76
CA LYS A 96 25.58 -9.82 -30.83
C LYS A 96 24.89 -11.16 -31.16
N ALA A 97 23.71 -11.31 -31.73
CA ALA A 97 22.56 -10.54 -32.23
C ALA A 97 21.53 -11.67 -32.58
N ALA A 98 20.21 -11.55 -32.68
CA ALA A 98 19.34 -10.50 -33.16
C ALA A 98 17.89 -10.85 -32.78
N ALA A 99 17.15 -9.91 -32.19
CA ALA A 99 15.70 -9.79 -32.38
C ALA A 99 15.31 -8.34 -32.06
N ALA A 100 14.79 -7.69 -33.09
CA ALA A 100 14.56 -6.26 -33.17
C ALA A 100 13.38 -5.77 -32.30
N LYS A 101 13.55 -4.55 -31.76
CA LYS A 101 12.53 -3.56 -31.37
C LYS A 101 11.61 -3.89 -30.17
N ARG A 102 12.07 -3.58 -28.94
CA ARG A 102 11.38 -2.78 -27.87
C ARG A 102 12.02 -3.01 -26.49
N PRO A 103 13.00 -2.19 -26.03
CA PRO A 103 13.57 -2.40 -24.69
C PRO A 103 12.85 -1.66 -23.56
N ALA A 104 11.98 -0.67 -23.83
CA ALA A 104 11.34 0.09 -22.74
C ALA A 104 10.22 -0.68 -22.00
N GLN A 105 9.62 -1.71 -22.63
CA GLN A 105 8.51 -2.44 -22.01
C GLN A 105 8.99 -3.57 -21.08
N SER A 106 10.09 -4.24 -21.43
CA SER A 106 10.67 -5.31 -20.61
C SER A 106 11.14 -4.78 -19.27
N ASP A 107 11.80 -3.62 -19.27
CA ASP A 107 12.39 -3.03 -18.06
C ASP A 107 11.34 -2.54 -17.05
N LEU A 108 10.13 -2.24 -17.50
CA LEU A 108 9.01 -1.86 -16.63
C LEU A 108 8.22 -3.08 -16.14
N SER A 109 8.20 -4.16 -16.94
CA SER A 109 7.46 -5.38 -16.61
C SER A 109 8.14 -6.20 -15.50
N THR A 110 9.48 -6.14 -15.44
CA THR A 110 10.30 -6.78 -14.40
C THR A 110 10.26 -6.05 -13.06
N LYS A 111 9.87 -4.76 -13.05
CA LYS A 111 9.77 -3.95 -11.84
C LYS A 111 8.56 -4.33 -10.98
N THR A 112 8.70 -4.12 -9.68
CA THR A 112 7.61 -4.33 -8.73
C THR A 112 6.61 -3.17 -8.74
N VAL A 113 5.39 -3.40 -8.25
CA VAL A 113 4.35 -2.34 -8.18
C VAL A 113 4.82 -1.14 -7.34
N VAL A 114 5.64 -1.37 -6.32
CA VAL A 114 6.21 -0.32 -5.47
C VAL A 114 7.20 0.55 -6.27
N GLU A 115 8.10 -0.07 -7.02
CA GLU A 115 9.06 0.62 -7.90
C GLU A 115 8.35 1.41 -9.01
N LEU A 116 7.30 0.84 -9.62
CA LEU A 116 6.51 1.54 -10.64
C LEU A 116 5.80 2.77 -10.06
N ARG A 117 5.29 2.69 -8.82
CA ARG A 117 4.70 3.85 -8.13
C ARG A 117 5.75 4.91 -7.78
N ALA A 118 6.95 4.50 -7.40
CA ALA A 118 8.06 5.43 -7.17
C ALA A 118 8.44 6.17 -8.45
N LEU A 119 8.56 5.47 -9.58
CA LEU A 119 8.81 6.09 -10.89
C LEU A 119 7.68 7.04 -11.30
N ALA A 120 6.42 6.69 -11.03
CA ALA A 120 5.29 7.57 -11.32
C ALA A 120 5.37 8.87 -10.49
N ARG A 121 5.78 8.78 -9.23
CA ARG A 121 6.03 9.95 -8.37
C ARG A 121 7.18 10.81 -8.85
N GLU A 122 8.30 10.20 -9.21
CA GLU A 122 9.48 10.90 -9.74
C GLU A 122 9.16 11.64 -11.04
N ARG A 123 8.26 11.08 -11.86
CA ARG A 123 7.74 11.72 -13.08
C ARG A 123 6.59 12.71 -12.83
N GLY A 124 6.17 12.92 -11.58
CA GLY A 124 5.10 13.85 -11.24
C GLY A 124 3.70 13.42 -11.71
N LEU A 125 3.51 12.13 -12.02
CA LEU A 125 2.22 11.60 -12.47
C LEU A 125 1.30 11.46 -11.24
N SER A 126 0.02 11.83 -11.39
CA SER A 126 -0.99 11.73 -10.34
C SER A 126 -2.01 10.62 -10.67
N GLY A 127 -2.83 10.21 -9.70
CA GLY A 127 -3.85 9.19 -9.92
C GLY A 127 -3.36 7.73 -9.98
N TYR A 128 -2.07 7.47 -9.80
CA TYR A 128 -1.47 6.12 -9.88
C TYR A 128 -1.81 5.19 -8.68
N SER A 129 -2.33 5.72 -7.58
CA SER A 129 -2.52 4.97 -6.33
C SER A 129 -3.53 3.83 -6.44
N ARG A 130 -4.48 3.92 -7.39
CA ARG A 130 -5.56 2.94 -7.62
C ARG A 130 -5.31 2.07 -8.85
N LEU A 131 -4.21 2.28 -9.57
CA LEU A 131 -3.90 1.59 -10.82
C LEU A 131 -3.32 0.19 -10.59
N THR A 132 -3.66 -0.74 -11.50
CA THR A 132 -3.08 -2.08 -11.52
C THR A 132 -1.65 -2.05 -12.06
N LYS A 133 -0.90 -3.16 -11.93
CA LYS A 133 0.48 -3.24 -12.46
C LYS A 133 0.53 -2.92 -13.97
N ALA A 134 -0.45 -3.42 -14.73
CA ALA A 134 -0.54 -3.16 -16.17
C ALA A 134 -0.80 -1.68 -16.47
N ASP A 135 -1.75 -1.06 -15.75
CA ASP A 135 -2.09 0.35 -15.93
C ASP A 135 -0.93 1.28 -15.53
N LEU A 136 -0.17 0.92 -14.47
CA LEU A 136 1.04 1.63 -14.07
C LEU A 136 2.12 1.59 -15.15
N ILE A 137 2.32 0.42 -15.78
CA ILE A 137 3.27 0.26 -16.88
C ILE A 137 2.85 1.10 -18.08
N ALA A 138 1.56 1.08 -18.44
CA ALA A 138 1.02 1.89 -19.54
C ALA A 138 1.20 3.39 -19.28
N LEU A 139 0.91 3.84 -18.07
CA LEU A 139 1.07 5.23 -17.64
C LEU A 139 2.53 5.70 -17.67
N LEU A 140 3.49 4.81 -17.40
CA LEU A 140 4.93 5.10 -17.47
C LEU A 140 5.53 4.97 -18.88
N GLN A 141 4.77 4.48 -19.85
CA GLN A 141 5.20 4.39 -21.24
C GLN A 141 4.72 5.57 -22.10
N ARG A 142 3.81 6.39 -21.55
CA ARG A 142 3.34 7.63 -22.16
C ARG A 142 4.36 8.74 -22.02
#